data_AF-A0A0T6BF29-F1
#
_entry.id   AF-A0A0T6BF29-F1
#
_cell.length_a   1.000
_cell.length_b   1.000
_cell.length_c   1.000
_cell.angle_alpha   90.00
_cell.angle_beta   90.00
_cell.angle_gamma   90.00
#
_symmetry.space_group_name_H-M   'P 1'
#
loop_
_entity.id
_entity.type
_entity.pdbx_description
1 polymer ?
#
loop_
_entity_poly.entity_id
_entity_poly.type
_entity_poly.pdbx_seq_one_letter_code
_entity_poly.pdbx_strand_id
1 'polypeptide(L)'
;MPGVLTLDKDHNNMSKFLNRILGMPVELQNRLFRYFTDTLGAIVTQAKRSGRFDLGILDLGTSGETVKRVKTWMFVRKHATGTAPTELHTVHVERGMSWTEATEKWAELTGAKEGFYLSHQIRNNKHTAILAVIVDNGVKKKSESKKEQMYYVYRPNTGLQFRQESLAELEKKYKKVESDEAQESWIAQYDASVTTCSHAYWRGNCRNVNMGHDCEVGLRRRTYNVVSGSVLSVWSRVESVLASKNGTHNNKMQVIRLRTDDG
;
A
#
# COMPACT_ATOMS: atom_id res chain seq x y z
N MET A 1 -42.56 20.56 26.31
CA MET A 1 -41.86 19.26 26.27
C MET A 1 -41.04 19.23 24.98
N PRO A 2 -39.71 19.02 25.02
CA PRO A 2 -38.93 18.87 23.80
C PRO A 2 -39.37 17.60 23.07
N GLY A 3 -39.74 17.75 21.80
CA GLY A 3 -40.23 16.65 20.96
C GLY A 3 -39.19 15.54 20.84
N VAL A 4 -39.61 14.30 21.06
CA VAL A 4 -38.77 13.12 20.88
C VAL A 4 -38.36 13.06 19.41
N LEU A 5 -37.06 13.24 19.14
CA LEU A 5 -36.50 13.11 17.80
C LEU A 5 -36.43 11.63 17.44
N THR A 6 -37.51 11.10 16.85
CA THR A 6 -37.53 9.76 16.26
C THR A 6 -36.80 9.79 14.91
N LEU A 7 -35.82 8.88 14.75
CA LEU A 7 -35.12 8.70 13.49
C LEU A 7 -36.08 8.19 12.41
N ASP A 8 -36.10 8.88 11.29
CA ASP A 8 -36.89 8.53 10.12
C ASP A 8 -36.44 7.16 9.56
N LYS A 9 -37.37 6.39 8.98
CA LYS A 9 -37.10 5.03 8.49
C LYS A 9 -36.02 5.00 7.40
N ASP A 10 -35.78 6.14 6.74
CA ASP A 10 -34.77 6.38 5.70
C ASP A 10 -33.68 7.39 6.11
N HIS A 11 -33.33 7.47 7.40
CA HIS A 11 -32.32 8.43 7.88
C HIS A 11 -30.94 8.30 7.17
N ASN A 12 -30.64 7.16 6.56
CA ASN A 12 -29.39 6.91 5.81
C ASN A 12 -29.49 7.27 4.31
N ASN A 13 -30.61 7.80 3.83
CA ASN A 13 -30.79 8.18 2.42
C ASN A 13 -30.10 9.53 2.13
N MET A 14 -28.96 9.46 1.45
CA MET A 14 -28.13 10.63 1.12
C MET A 14 -28.89 11.65 0.26
N SER A 15 -29.66 11.22 -0.73
CA SER A 15 -30.42 12.12 -1.61
C SER A 15 -31.49 12.88 -0.82
N LYS A 16 -32.18 12.22 0.12
CA LYS A 16 -33.18 12.86 1.00
C LYS A 16 -32.53 13.87 1.94
N PHE A 17 -31.36 13.55 2.47
CA PHE A 17 -30.57 14.44 3.33
C PHE A 17 -30.11 15.70 2.59
N LEU A 18 -29.52 15.55 1.40
CA LEU A 18 -29.06 16.68 0.57
C LEU A 18 -30.23 17.58 0.19
N ASN A 19 -31.36 17.01 -0.21
CA ASN A 19 -32.56 17.78 -0.56
C ASN A 19 -33.14 18.55 0.63
N ARG A 20 -33.02 18.03 1.87
CA ARG A 20 -33.44 18.72 3.09
C ARG A 20 -32.50 19.87 3.46
N ILE A 21 -31.19 19.71 3.25
CA ILE A 21 -30.18 20.76 3.48
C ILE A 21 -30.42 21.98 2.59
N LEU A 22 -30.91 21.79 1.37
CA LEU A 22 -31.23 22.89 0.44
C LEU A 22 -32.38 23.79 0.95
N GLY A 23 -33.22 23.29 1.87
CA GLY A 23 -34.32 24.06 2.46
C GLY A 23 -33.93 24.87 3.71
N MET A 24 -32.66 24.82 4.12
CA MET A 24 -32.18 25.49 5.34
C MET A 24 -31.68 26.92 5.04
N PRO A 25 -31.63 27.80 6.05
CA PRO A 25 -30.96 29.10 5.91
C PRO A 25 -29.51 28.93 5.42
N VAL A 26 -29.12 29.79 4.48
CA VAL A 26 -27.81 29.74 3.80
C VAL A 26 -26.64 29.73 4.79
N GLU A 27 -26.74 30.48 5.89
CA GLU A 27 -25.69 30.50 6.91
C GLU A 27 -25.51 29.13 7.60
N LEU A 28 -26.61 28.47 7.98
CA LEU A 28 -26.59 27.13 8.59
C LEU A 28 -26.12 26.08 7.60
N GLN A 29 -26.57 26.18 6.34
CA GLN A 29 -26.11 25.34 5.25
C GLN A 29 -24.59 25.42 5.08
N ASN A 30 -24.04 26.63 5.01
CA ASN A 30 -22.59 26.86 4.88
C ASN A 30 -21.79 26.33 6.07
N ARG A 31 -22.31 26.49 7.31
CA ARG A 31 -21.67 25.93 8.51
C ARG A 31 -21.64 24.40 8.49
N LEU A 32 -22.75 23.76 8.09
CA LEU A 32 -22.84 22.30 7.94
C LEU A 32 -21.90 21.78 6.86
N PHE A 33 -21.89 22.41 5.68
CA PHE A 33 -20.96 22.03 4.61
C PHE A 33 -19.51 22.19 5.05
N ARG A 34 -19.15 23.29 5.72
CA ARG A 34 -17.81 23.49 6.26
C ARG A 34 -17.41 22.38 7.22
N TYR A 35 -18.28 22.02 8.16
CA TYR A 35 -18.03 20.91 9.07
C TYR A 35 -17.80 19.58 8.33
N PHE A 36 -18.60 19.25 7.32
CA PHE A 36 -18.40 18.04 6.51
C PHE A 36 -17.11 18.10 5.70
N THR A 37 -16.77 19.23 5.09
CA THR A 37 -15.54 19.42 4.33
C THR A 37 -14.31 19.30 5.23
N ASP A 38 -14.32 19.92 6.41
CA ASP A 38 -13.22 19.84 7.37
C ASP A 38 -13.06 18.40 7.90
N THR A 39 -14.17 17.71 8.19
CA THR A 39 -14.17 16.31 8.61
C THR A 39 -13.65 15.40 7.49
N LEU A 40 -14.09 15.60 6.26
CA LEU A 40 -13.58 14.88 5.10
C LEU A 40 -12.09 15.13 4.90
N GLY A 41 -11.63 16.38 5.04
CA GLY A 41 -10.23 16.75 4.98
C GLY A 41 -9.39 16.04 6.05
N ALA A 42 -9.90 15.96 7.28
CA ALA A 42 -9.26 15.24 8.37
C ALA A 42 -9.18 13.72 8.10
N ILE A 43 -10.28 13.11 7.64
CA ILE A 43 -10.33 11.69 7.27
C ILE A 43 -9.37 11.40 6.12
N VAL A 44 -9.35 12.23 5.08
CA VAL A 44 -8.42 12.10 3.94
C VAL A 44 -6.97 12.24 4.42
N THR A 45 -6.68 13.21 5.28
CA THR A 45 -5.33 13.41 5.83
C THR A 45 -4.90 12.20 6.66
N GLN A 46 -5.80 11.64 7.47
CA GLN A 46 -5.57 10.43 8.23
C GLN A 46 -5.39 9.19 7.32
N ALA A 47 -6.19 9.08 6.26
CA ALA A 47 -6.07 8.01 5.26
C ALA A 47 -4.74 8.10 4.52
N LYS A 48 -4.31 9.31 4.13
CA LYS A 48 -3.00 9.56 3.50
C LYS A 48 -1.85 9.21 4.45
N ARG A 49 -1.90 9.68 5.70
CA ARG A 49 -0.91 9.32 6.74
C ARG A 49 -0.86 7.82 7.02
N SER A 50 -1.98 7.13 6.96
CA SER A 50 -2.05 5.67 7.16
C SER A 50 -1.80 4.86 5.88
N GLY A 51 -1.58 5.52 4.73
CA GLY A 51 -1.36 4.86 3.44
C GLY A 51 -2.59 4.12 2.89
N ARG A 52 -3.79 4.43 3.37
CA ARG A 52 -5.07 3.81 2.95
C ARG A 52 -5.91 4.71 2.05
N PHE A 53 -5.36 5.86 1.65
CA PHE A 53 -6.06 6.78 0.76
C PHE A 53 -6.01 6.24 -0.66
N ASP A 54 -7.16 5.79 -1.17
CA ASP A 54 -7.33 5.31 -2.54
C ASP A 54 -7.85 6.46 -3.42
N LEU A 55 -7.03 6.88 -4.38
CA LEU A 55 -7.35 7.93 -5.36
C LEU A 55 -8.21 7.41 -6.53
N GLY A 56 -8.51 6.10 -6.58
CA GLY A 56 -9.19 5.44 -7.69
C GLY A 56 -8.30 5.15 -8.90
N ILE A 57 -7.03 5.59 -8.85
CA ILE A 57 -5.97 5.27 -9.82
C ILE A 57 -4.81 4.66 -9.05
N LEU A 58 -4.35 3.49 -9.47
CA LEU A 58 -3.18 2.83 -8.93
C LEU A 58 -1.94 3.26 -9.73
N ASP A 59 -1.07 4.06 -9.11
CA ASP A 59 0.23 4.43 -9.70
C ASP A 59 1.27 3.35 -9.40
N LEU A 60 1.79 2.70 -10.44
CA LEU A 60 2.87 1.70 -10.38
C LEU A 60 4.16 2.32 -10.94
N GLY A 61 5.25 2.21 -10.18
CA GLY A 61 6.58 2.74 -10.58
C GLY A 61 6.84 4.20 -10.24
N THR A 62 5.95 4.86 -9.47
CA THR A 62 6.14 6.26 -9.03
C THR A 62 6.76 6.37 -7.64
N SER A 63 6.68 5.31 -6.83
CA SER A 63 7.07 5.31 -5.40
C SER A 63 8.40 4.59 -5.13
N GLY A 64 9.30 4.53 -6.11
CA GLY A 64 10.56 3.77 -6.02
C GLY A 64 10.41 2.26 -6.23
N GLU A 65 9.27 1.81 -6.75
CA GLU A 65 9.08 0.42 -7.20
C GLU A 65 9.69 0.26 -8.60
N THR A 66 10.36 -0.88 -8.83
CA THR A 66 10.90 -1.27 -10.14
C THR A 66 9.82 -1.98 -10.93
N VAL A 67 9.58 -1.54 -12.17
CA VAL A 67 8.44 -2.03 -12.96
C VAL A 67 8.92 -2.59 -14.29
N LYS A 68 8.81 -3.90 -14.44
CA LYS A 68 9.26 -4.63 -15.62
C LYS A 68 8.09 -5.26 -16.35
N ARG A 69 7.96 -4.95 -17.65
CA ARG A 69 6.99 -5.60 -18.51
C ARG A 69 7.54 -6.95 -18.97
N VAL A 70 6.86 -8.03 -18.58
CA VAL A 70 7.34 -9.41 -18.82
C VAL A 70 6.76 -9.97 -20.10
N LYS A 71 5.50 -9.62 -20.40
CA LYS A 71 4.79 -10.18 -21.54
C LYS A 71 3.80 -9.17 -22.10
N THR A 72 3.63 -9.16 -23.40
CA THR A 72 2.59 -8.40 -24.09
C THR A 72 1.89 -9.33 -25.08
N TRP A 73 0.56 -9.31 -25.06
CA TRP A 73 -0.28 -9.95 -26.05
C TRP A 73 -1.07 -8.89 -26.79
N MET A 74 -1.12 -8.96 -28.12
CA MET A 74 -1.90 -8.04 -28.93
C MET A 74 -3.08 -8.78 -29.55
N PHE A 75 -4.27 -8.21 -29.40
CA PHE A 75 -5.53 -8.71 -29.95
C PHE A 75 -6.11 -7.65 -30.88
N VAL A 76 -6.15 -7.95 -32.17
CA VAL A 76 -6.75 -7.06 -33.16
C VAL A 76 -8.16 -7.54 -33.45
N ARG A 77 -9.16 -6.67 -33.26
CA ARG A 77 -10.56 -7.02 -33.50
C ARG A 77 -11.28 -5.91 -34.27
N LYS A 78 -12.17 -6.33 -35.17
CA LYS A 78 -13.07 -5.43 -35.90
C LYS A 78 -14.25 -5.06 -35.01
N HIS A 79 -14.51 -3.77 -34.88
CA HIS A 79 -15.63 -3.17 -34.16
C HIS A 79 -16.39 -2.20 -35.07
N ALA A 80 -17.55 -1.73 -34.62
CA ALA A 80 -18.45 -0.89 -35.40
C ALA A 80 -17.78 0.40 -35.93
N THR A 81 -16.73 0.89 -35.27
CA THR A 81 -15.97 2.11 -35.63
C THR A 81 -14.63 1.83 -36.32
N GLY A 82 -14.28 0.58 -36.61
CA GLY A 82 -13.03 0.21 -37.28
C GLY A 82 -12.28 -0.97 -36.64
N THR A 83 -11.00 -1.11 -36.97
CA THR A 83 -10.11 -2.11 -36.36
C THR A 83 -9.27 -1.43 -35.29
N ALA A 84 -9.38 -1.86 -34.04
CA ALA A 84 -8.59 -1.29 -32.94
C ALA A 84 -7.85 -2.42 -32.19
N PRO A 85 -6.54 -2.27 -31.93
CA PRO A 85 -5.80 -3.22 -31.13
C PRO A 85 -6.18 -3.07 -29.65
N THR A 86 -6.30 -4.20 -28.97
CA THR A 86 -6.35 -4.32 -27.51
C THR A 86 -5.12 -5.09 -27.09
N GLU A 87 -4.38 -4.57 -26.13
CA GLU A 87 -3.17 -5.22 -25.63
C GLU A 87 -3.35 -5.68 -24.18
N LEU A 88 -2.79 -6.84 -23.85
CA LEU A 88 -2.71 -7.35 -22.50
C LEU A 88 -1.23 -7.44 -22.11
N HIS A 89 -0.84 -6.62 -21.15
CA HIS A 89 0.50 -6.61 -20.58
C HIS A 89 0.52 -7.36 -19.26
N THR A 90 1.48 -8.26 -19.08
CA THR A 90 1.84 -8.81 -17.77
C THR A 90 3.05 -8.05 -17.27
N VAL A 91 2.88 -7.38 -16.13
CA VAL A 91 3.88 -6.48 -15.54
C VAL A 91 4.25 -7.03 -14.17
N HIS A 92 5.55 -7.13 -13.90
CA HIS A 92 6.08 -7.37 -12.57
C HIS A 92 6.46 -6.05 -11.91
N VAL A 93 5.87 -5.80 -10.75
CA VAL A 93 6.23 -4.69 -9.88
C VAL A 93 7.00 -5.26 -8.72
N GLU A 94 8.27 -4.89 -8.63
CA GLU A 94 9.14 -5.23 -7.52
C GLU A 94 9.28 -4.01 -6.62
N ARG A 95 8.96 -4.21 -5.34
CA ARG A 95 9.27 -3.29 -4.26
C ARG A 95 10.42 -3.86 -3.44
N GLY A 96 10.57 -3.44 -2.19
CA GLY A 96 11.63 -3.96 -1.33
C GLY A 96 12.87 -3.08 -1.33
N MET A 97 13.90 -3.56 -0.67
CA MET A 97 15.21 -2.90 -0.62
C MET A 97 16.27 -3.98 -0.51
N SER A 98 17.14 -4.07 -1.50
CA SER A 98 18.26 -5.00 -1.53
C SER A 98 19.26 -4.69 -0.40
N TRP A 99 20.14 -5.64 -0.10
CA TRP A 99 21.18 -5.41 0.90
C TRP A 99 22.11 -4.26 0.49
N THR A 100 22.45 -4.17 -0.80
CA THR A 100 23.30 -3.11 -1.35
C THR A 100 22.66 -1.74 -1.14
N GLU A 101 21.40 -1.55 -1.55
CA GLU A 101 20.67 -0.30 -1.36
C GLU A 101 20.50 0.06 0.13
N ALA A 102 20.26 -0.95 0.99
CA ALA A 102 20.16 -0.73 2.42
C ALA A 102 21.49 -0.27 3.04
N THR A 103 22.61 -0.81 2.55
CA THR A 103 23.96 -0.48 3.04
C THR A 103 24.40 0.90 2.55
N GLU A 104 24.13 1.23 1.29
CA GLU A 104 24.34 2.58 0.75
C GLU A 104 23.55 3.62 1.55
N LYS A 105 22.27 3.35 1.80
CA LYS A 105 21.43 4.22 2.62
C LYS A 105 21.93 4.31 4.06
N TRP A 106 22.40 3.20 4.62
CA TRP A 106 22.97 3.16 5.97
C TRP A 106 24.23 4.03 6.09
N ALA A 107 25.07 4.06 5.05
CA ALA A 107 26.29 4.87 5.02
C ALA A 107 26.01 6.38 5.05
N GLU A 108 24.82 6.82 4.62
CA GLU A 108 24.37 8.23 4.70
C GLU A 108 23.83 8.61 6.09
N LEU A 109 23.59 7.64 6.98
CA LEU A 109 22.97 7.89 8.28
C LEU A 109 23.99 8.45 9.27
N THR A 110 23.56 9.43 10.06
CA THR A 110 24.43 10.13 11.02
C THR A 110 23.92 10.08 12.45
N GLY A 111 22.67 9.68 12.66
CA GLY A 111 22.03 9.58 13.96
C GLY A 111 22.48 8.35 14.75
N ALA A 112 22.82 8.55 16.03
CA ALA A 112 23.30 7.48 16.90
C ALA A 112 22.32 6.30 17.07
N LYS A 113 21.03 6.57 16.90
CA LYS A 113 19.92 5.60 17.01
C LYS A 113 19.39 5.15 15.64
N GLU A 114 20.02 5.58 14.56
CA GLU A 114 19.76 5.06 13.22
C GLU A 114 20.60 3.79 13.00
N GLY A 115 20.14 2.91 12.12
CA GLY A 115 20.88 1.71 11.72
C GLY A 115 20.03 0.46 11.57
N PHE A 116 20.70 -0.69 11.56
CA PHE A 116 20.06 -1.99 11.44
C PHE A 116 19.54 -2.51 12.78
N TYR A 117 18.41 -3.20 12.71
CA TYR A 117 17.69 -3.73 13.85
C TYR A 117 17.20 -5.15 13.56
N LEU A 118 17.36 -6.05 14.53
CA LEU A 118 16.83 -7.42 14.49
C LEU A 118 15.73 -7.60 15.52
N SER A 119 14.67 -8.34 15.17
CA SER A 119 13.56 -8.57 16.09
C SER A 119 13.98 -9.43 17.28
N HIS A 120 13.49 -9.08 18.47
CA HIS A 120 13.61 -9.94 19.65
C HIS A 120 12.86 -11.25 19.47
N GLN A 121 11.73 -11.21 18.76
CA GLN A 121 10.95 -12.40 18.46
C GLN A 121 11.59 -13.16 17.31
N ILE A 122 11.96 -14.41 17.57
CA ILE A 122 12.38 -15.39 16.57
C ILE A 122 11.14 -16.12 16.07
N ARG A 123 10.99 -16.25 14.75
CA ARG A 123 9.89 -16.99 14.12
C ARG A 123 10.45 -17.93 13.07
N ASN A 124 10.14 -19.21 13.18
CA ASN A 124 10.67 -20.24 12.27
C ASN A 124 12.20 -20.19 12.17
N ASN A 125 12.88 -20.05 13.33
CA ASN A 125 14.33 -19.88 13.46
C ASN A 125 14.93 -18.70 12.67
N LYS A 126 14.14 -17.67 12.37
CA LYS A 126 14.57 -16.48 11.64
C LYS A 126 14.27 -15.20 12.43
N HIS A 127 15.15 -14.22 12.31
CA HIS A 127 14.93 -12.87 12.81
C HIS A 127 14.35 -11.98 11.71
N THR A 128 13.52 -11.02 12.09
CA THR A 128 13.11 -9.93 11.19
C THR A 128 14.16 -8.84 11.22
N ALA A 129 14.78 -8.56 10.07
CA ALA A 129 15.70 -7.45 9.89
C ALA A 129 14.97 -6.21 9.37
N ILE A 130 15.27 -5.04 9.93
CA ILE A 130 14.78 -3.73 9.49
C ILE A 130 15.91 -2.69 9.56
N LEU A 131 15.80 -1.64 8.74
CA LEU A 131 16.68 -0.47 8.77
C LEU A 131 15.84 0.73 9.23
N ALA A 132 16.24 1.36 10.33
CA ALA A 132 15.53 2.50 10.90
C ALA A 132 16.30 3.80 10.61
N VAL A 133 15.59 4.79 10.06
CA VAL A 133 16.10 6.10 9.66
C VAL A 133 15.27 7.17 10.36
N ILE A 134 15.91 8.15 11.00
CA ILE A 134 15.21 9.20 11.76
C ILE A 134 14.42 10.11 10.82
N VAL A 135 13.24 10.54 11.27
CA VAL A 135 12.48 11.58 10.57
C VAL A 135 13.02 12.94 11.02
N ASP A 136 13.69 13.67 10.14
CA ASP A 136 14.10 15.04 10.46
C ASP A 136 12.90 15.97 10.40
N ASN A 137 12.39 16.36 11.57
CA ASN A 137 11.29 17.32 11.69
C ASN A 137 11.77 18.79 11.68
N GLY A 138 13.06 19.05 11.41
CA GLY A 138 13.62 20.42 11.32
C GLY A 138 13.69 21.17 12.66
N VAL A 139 13.20 20.58 13.75
CA VAL A 139 13.21 21.16 15.10
C VAL A 139 14.09 20.30 16.00
N LYS A 140 15.40 20.57 16.01
CA LYS A 140 16.35 19.94 16.94
C LYS A 140 16.12 20.47 18.36
N LYS A 141 15.10 19.97 19.06
CA LYS A 141 14.98 20.17 20.51
C LYS A 141 16.05 19.35 21.22
N LYS A 142 16.81 19.99 22.11
CA LYS A 142 17.93 19.40 22.87
C LYS A 142 17.54 18.19 23.76
N SER A 143 16.25 17.93 23.97
CA SER A 143 15.76 16.74 24.68
C SER A 143 14.39 16.30 24.15
N GLU A 144 14.33 15.66 22.98
CA GLU A 144 13.13 14.92 22.59
C GLU A 144 13.05 13.62 23.39
N SER A 145 11.87 13.31 23.91
CA SER A 145 11.62 12.02 24.54
C SER A 145 11.62 10.91 23.49
N LYS A 146 11.98 9.68 23.85
CA LYS A 146 11.97 8.52 22.93
C LYS A 146 10.61 8.26 22.26
N LYS A 147 9.52 8.82 22.80
CA LYS A 147 8.16 8.69 22.26
C LYS A 147 7.87 9.71 21.15
N GLU A 148 8.62 10.81 21.10
CA GLU A 148 8.47 11.88 20.12
C GLU A 148 9.41 11.70 18.93
N GLN A 149 10.50 10.94 19.12
CA GLN A 149 11.43 10.59 18.04
C GLN A 149 10.82 9.55 17.11
N MET A 150 10.49 9.97 15.89
CA MET A 150 9.87 9.14 14.87
C MET A 150 10.91 8.65 13.87
N TYR A 151 10.74 7.42 13.39
CA TYR A 151 11.63 6.77 12.43
C TYR A 151 10.85 6.20 11.25
N TYR A 152 11.42 6.35 10.06
CA TYR A 152 11.08 5.56 8.89
C TYR A 152 11.70 4.17 9.00
N VAL A 153 10.91 3.15 8.68
CA VAL A 153 11.34 1.75 8.72
C VAL A 153 11.43 1.22 7.31
N TYR A 154 12.59 0.70 6.92
CA TYR A 154 12.80 -0.01 5.67
C TYR A 154 12.85 -1.50 5.94
N ARG A 155 12.20 -2.28 5.06
CA ARG A 155 12.15 -3.74 5.11
C ARG A 155 12.65 -4.35 3.81
N PRO A 156 13.28 -5.53 3.84
CA PRO A 156 13.77 -6.18 2.62
C PRO A 156 12.65 -6.46 1.61
N ASN A 157 11.47 -6.90 2.07
CA ASN A 157 10.39 -7.34 1.18
C ASN A 157 9.42 -6.23 0.72
N THR A 158 9.30 -5.13 1.46
CA THR A 158 8.33 -4.06 1.13
C THR A 158 8.98 -2.70 0.89
N GLY A 159 10.25 -2.51 1.23
CA GLY A 159 10.92 -1.23 1.15
C GLY A 159 10.48 -0.31 2.28
N LEU A 160 10.31 0.97 1.98
CA LEU A 160 9.88 1.99 2.94
C LEU A 160 8.47 1.72 3.47
N GLN A 161 8.36 1.60 4.80
CA GLN A 161 7.10 1.59 5.51
C GLN A 161 6.66 3.04 5.76
N PHE A 162 5.59 3.48 5.08
CA PHE A 162 5.04 4.83 5.23
C PHE A 162 4.62 5.16 6.68
N ARG A 163 4.18 4.14 7.42
CA ARG A 163 3.90 4.27 8.85
C ARG A 163 5.22 4.45 9.59
N GLN A 164 5.41 5.64 10.14
CA GLN A 164 6.49 5.96 11.07
C GLN A 164 6.26 5.21 12.40
N GLU A 165 7.34 4.73 13.01
CA GLU A 165 7.34 4.12 14.34
C GLU A 165 8.19 4.97 15.29
N SER A 166 7.77 5.08 16.55
CA SER A 166 8.57 5.81 17.55
C SER A 166 9.77 4.97 18.00
N LEU A 167 10.84 5.62 18.46
CA LEU A 167 12.02 4.92 18.99
C LEU A 167 11.65 3.96 20.13
N ALA A 168 10.70 4.35 20.99
CA ALA A 168 10.21 3.50 22.08
C ALA A 168 9.56 2.19 21.58
N GLU A 169 8.81 2.23 20.48
CA GLU A 169 8.21 1.04 19.88
C GLU A 169 9.24 0.17 19.16
N LEU A 170 10.23 0.80 18.52
CA LEU A 170 11.35 0.11 17.88
C LEU A 170 12.19 -0.65 18.91
N GLU A 171 12.68 0.02 19.95
CA GLU A 171 13.48 -0.60 21.03
C GLU A 171 12.71 -1.68 21.81
N LYS A 172 11.36 -1.65 21.79
CA LYS A 172 10.54 -2.71 22.40
C LYS A 172 10.48 -3.98 21.55
N LYS A 173 10.50 -3.85 20.23
CA LYS A 173 10.31 -4.98 19.29
C LYS A 173 11.64 -5.50 18.74
N TYR A 174 12.65 -4.65 18.70
CA TYR A 174 13.90 -4.88 18.00
C TYR A 174 15.11 -4.45 18.83
N LYS A 175 16.22 -5.16 18.63
CA LYS A 175 17.55 -4.82 19.12
C LYS A 175 18.34 -4.17 17.97
N LYS A 176 19.00 -3.03 18.23
CA LYS A 176 19.97 -2.47 17.28
C LYS A 176 21.17 -3.42 17.16
N VAL A 177 21.62 -3.66 15.95
CA VAL A 177 22.78 -4.52 15.64
C VAL A 177 23.69 -3.86 14.62
N GLU A 178 24.90 -4.38 14.49
CA GLU A 178 25.82 -4.02 13.41
C GLU A 178 25.33 -4.57 12.05
N SER A 179 25.85 -4.01 10.95
CA SER A 179 25.49 -4.42 9.59
C SER A 179 25.65 -5.92 9.36
N ASP A 180 26.75 -6.49 9.84
CA ASP A 180 27.15 -7.86 9.55
C ASP A 180 26.18 -8.88 10.16
N GLU A 181 25.65 -8.59 11.36
CA GLU A 181 24.64 -9.42 12.02
C GLU A 181 23.28 -9.37 11.29
N ALA A 182 22.94 -8.23 10.68
CA ALA A 182 21.68 -8.05 9.97
C ALA A 182 21.69 -8.63 8.56
N GLN A 183 22.87 -8.72 7.92
CA GLN A 183 23.04 -9.08 6.51
C GLN A 183 22.37 -10.41 6.15
N GLU A 184 22.67 -11.48 6.90
CA GLU A 184 22.17 -12.82 6.59
C GLU A 184 20.63 -12.85 6.64
N SER A 185 20.04 -12.29 7.71
CA SER A 185 18.58 -12.23 7.87
C SER A 185 17.93 -11.34 6.81
N TRP A 186 18.58 -10.23 6.43
CA TRP A 186 18.08 -9.33 5.41
C TRP A 186 18.03 -9.99 4.03
N ILE A 187 19.15 -10.57 3.60
CA ILE A 187 19.27 -11.24 2.29
C ILE A 187 18.32 -12.45 2.23
N ALA A 188 18.30 -13.29 3.26
CA ALA A 188 17.42 -14.45 3.30
C ALA A 188 15.93 -14.07 3.20
N GLN A 189 15.52 -12.95 3.83
CA GLN A 189 14.14 -12.46 3.70
C GLN A 189 13.90 -11.81 2.33
N TYR A 190 14.85 -11.04 1.82
CA TYR A 190 14.78 -10.38 0.52
C TYR A 190 14.58 -11.40 -0.61
N ASP A 191 15.41 -12.43 -0.65
CA ASP A 191 15.39 -13.47 -1.69
C ASP A 191 14.13 -14.31 -1.62
N ALA A 192 13.76 -14.77 -0.41
CA ALA A 192 12.56 -15.57 -0.23
C ALA A 192 11.29 -14.78 -0.60
N SER A 193 11.25 -13.48 -0.33
CA SER A 193 10.06 -12.66 -0.55
C SER A 193 9.68 -12.45 -2.03
N VAL A 194 10.49 -12.91 -2.99
CA VAL A 194 10.14 -12.88 -4.41
C VAL A 194 8.98 -13.83 -4.73
N THR A 195 8.95 -15.00 -4.08
CA THR A 195 7.98 -16.08 -4.36
C THR A 195 7.29 -16.62 -3.12
N THR A 196 7.91 -16.47 -1.95
CA THR A 196 7.43 -17.02 -0.69
C THR A 196 6.68 -15.95 0.09
N CYS A 197 5.37 -16.16 0.27
CA CYS A 197 4.58 -15.24 1.08
C CYS A 197 5.07 -15.20 2.54
N SER A 198 4.82 -14.08 3.22
CA SER A 198 5.21 -13.89 4.62
C SER A 198 4.65 -14.97 5.56
N HIS A 199 3.46 -15.52 5.27
CA HIS A 199 2.92 -16.64 6.05
C HIS A 199 3.83 -17.86 5.97
N ALA A 200 4.17 -18.31 4.76
CA ALA A 200 5.04 -19.46 4.55
C ALA A 200 6.45 -19.19 5.09
N TYR A 201 6.98 -17.97 4.90
CA TYR A 201 8.31 -17.62 5.40
C TYR A 201 8.42 -17.68 6.93
N TRP A 202 7.45 -17.08 7.65
CA TRP A 202 7.48 -16.97 9.11
C TRP A 202 6.86 -18.15 9.86
N ARG A 203 5.93 -18.90 9.25
CA ARG A 203 5.22 -20.03 9.89
C ARG A 203 5.57 -21.39 9.27
N GLY A 204 6.31 -21.43 8.17
CA GLY A 204 6.60 -22.64 7.40
C GLY A 204 5.44 -23.12 6.53
N ASN A 205 4.23 -22.56 6.66
CA ASN A 205 3.08 -22.91 5.84
C ASN A 205 2.21 -21.69 5.54
N CYS A 206 1.44 -21.77 4.45
CA CYS A 206 0.42 -20.79 4.13
C CYS A 206 -0.89 -21.50 3.80
N ARG A 207 -1.95 -21.19 4.54
CA ARG A 207 -3.28 -21.79 4.33
C ARG A 207 -3.77 -21.63 2.89
N ASN A 208 -3.59 -20.45 2.29
CA ASN A 208 -4.03 -20.19 0.93
C ASN A 208 -3.29 -21.08 -0.07
N VAL A 209 -1.95 -21.12 0.01
CA VAL A 209 -1.11 -21.95 -0.87
C VAL A 209 -1.42 -23.44 -0.67
N ASN A 210 -1.61 -23.89 0.57
CA ASN A 210 -1.98 -25.27 0.87
C ASN A 210 -3.36 -25.66 0.31
N MET A 211 -4.26 -24.70 0.11
CA MET A 211 -5.56 -24.88 -0.53
C MET A 211 -5.51 -24.71 -2.05
N GLY A 212 -4.31 -24.53 -2.64
CA GLY A 212 -4.12 -24.31 -4.07
C GLY A 212 -4.41 -22.89 -4.54
N HIS A 213 -4.54 -21.93 -3.63
CA HIS A 213 -4.73 -20.51 -3.94
C HIS A 213 -3.43 -19.72 -3.88
N ASP A 214 -3.30 -18.71 -4.73
CA ASP A 214 -2.17 -17.78 -4.69
C ASP A 214 -2.19 -16.93 -3.41
N CYS A 215 -1.00 -16.61 -2.88
CA CYS A 215 -0.85 -15.73 -1.72
C CYS A 215 0.23 -14.68 -1.98
N GLU A 216 -0.20 -13.44 -2.16
CA GLU A 216 0.70 -12.30 -2.43
C GLU A 216 1.09 -11.53 -1.16
N VAL A 217 0.73 -12.05 0.02
CA VAL A 217 0.91 -11.33 1.29
C VAL A 217 2.39 -11.26 1.66
N GLY A 218 2.94 -10.06 1.64
CA GLY A 218 4.34 -9.80 1.98
C GLY A 218 5.33 -10.14 0.87
N LEU A 219 4.85 -10.45 -0.34
CA LEU A 219 5.73 -10.59 -1.50
C LEU A 219 6.31 -9.23 -1.91
N ARG A 220 7.56 -9.31 -2.36
CA ARG A 220 8.32 -8.23 -2.95
C ARG A 220 7.96 -8.02 -4.41
N ARG A 221 7.66 -9.09 -5.13
CA ARG A 221 7.19 -9.06 -6.51
C ARG A 221 5.68 -9.26 -6.56
N ARG A 222 4.98 -8.37 -7.26
CA ARG A 222 3.57 -8.50 -7.60
C ARG A 222 3.40 -8.54 -9.10
N THR A 223 2.46 -9.35 -9.57
CA THR A 223 2.16 -9.50 -10.99
C THR A 223 0.84 -8.81 -11.29
N TYR A 224 0.86 -7.84 -12.18
CA TYR A 224 -0.33 -7.14 -12.66
C TYR A 224 -0.59 -7.51 -14.12
N ASN A 225 -1.86 -7.71 -14.43
CA ASN A 225 -2.33 -7.90 -15.80
C ASN A 225 -3.07 -6.63 -16.22
N VAL A 226 -2.47 -5.87 -17.14
CA VAL A 226 -2.93 -4.54 -17.55
C VAL A 226 -3.46 -4.62 -18.98
N VAL A 227 -4.73 -4.26 -19.16
CA VAL A 227 -5.34 -4.16 -20.50
C VAL A 227 -5.23 -2.71 -20.98
N SER A 228 -4.73 -2.51 -22.21
CA SER A 228 -4.55 -1.19 -22.83
C SER A 228 -5.10 -1.16 -24.27
N GLY A 229 -5.15 0.02 -24.89
CA GLY A 229 -5.73 0.21 -26.22
C GLY A 229 -7.25 0.35 -26.19
N SER A 230 -7.97 -0.39 -27.05
CA SER A 230 -9.44 -0.33 -27.13
C SER A 230 -10.15 -1.12 -26.01
N VAL A 231 -9.92 -0.72 -24.76
CA VAL A 231 -10.41 -1.46 -23.58
C VAL A 231 -11.94 -1.55 -23.52
N LEU A 232 -12.64 -0.50 -23.94
CA LEU A 232 -14.12 -0.47 -23.97
C LEU A 232 -14.72 -1.59 -24.82
N SER A 233 -13.99 -2.03 -25.85
CA SER A 233 -14.45 -3.06 -26.77
C SER A 233 -14.51 -4.46 -26.14
N VAL A 234 -13.73 -4.69 -25.08
CA VAL A 234 -13.65 -5.96 -24.34
C VAL A 234 -14.19 -5.87 -22.92
N TRP A 235 -14.57 -4.66 -22.47
CA TRP A 235 -14.94 -4.34 -21.08
C TRP A 235 -16.01 -5.28 -20.51
N SER A 236 -17.17 -5.39 -21.16
CA SER A 236 -18.30 -6.20 -20.68
C SER A 236 -17.95 -7.68 -20.54
N ARG A 237 -17.11 -8.20 -21.45
CA ARG A 237 -16.67 -9.60 -21.41
C ARG A 237 -15.68 -9.85 -20.28
N VAL A 238 -14.72 -8.94 -20.08
CA VAL A 238 -13.77 -9.03 -18.96
C VAL A 238 -14.51 -8.92 -17.63
N GLU A 239 -15.45 -7.97 -17.51
CA GLU A 239 -16.28 -7.80 -16.32
C GLU A 239 -17.10 -9.05 -16.00
N SER A 240 -17.73 -9.67 -17.00
CA SER A 240 -18.47 -10.93 -16.82
C SER A 240 -17.59 -12.08 -16.32
N VAL A 241 -16.36 -12.19 -16.84
CA VAL A 241 -15.38 -13.21 -16.39
C VAL A 241 -14.86 -12.92 -14.97
N LEU A 242 -14.68 -11.64 -14.61
CA LEU A 242 -14.27 -11.26 -13.26
C LEU A 242 -15.40 -11.46 -12.24
N ALA A 243 -16.64 -11.19 -12.63
CA ALA A 243 -17.83 -11.38 -11.79
C ALA A 243 -18.11 -12.86 -11.50
N SER A 244 -17.76 -13.78 -12.40
CA SER A 244 -17.96 -15.23 -12.20
C SER A 244 -16.93 -15.86 -11.25
N LYS A 245 -15.81 -15.18 -10.96
CA LYS A 245 -14.81 -15.63 -9.98
C LYS A 245 -15.20 -15.20 -8.57
N ASN A 246 -16.04 -15.95 -7.87
CA ASN A 246 -16.34 -15.67 -6.46
C ASN A 246 -15.07 -15.82 -5.57
N GLY A 247 -14.77 -14.84 -4.72
CA GLY A 247 -13.91 -15.07 -3.54
C GLY A 247 -12.73 -14.14 -3.28
N THR A 248 -12.43 -13.16 -4.13
CA THR A 248 -11.35 -12.18 -3.87
C THR A 248 -11.92 -10.78 -3.78
N HIS A 249 -11.60 -10.06 -2.70
CA HIS A 249 -12.00 -8.66 -2.45
C HIS A 249 -11.52 -7.64 -3.50
N ASN A 250 -11.00 -8.09 -4.65
CA ASN A 250 -10.29 -7.30 -5.65
C ASN A 250 -10.69 -7.63 -7.11
N ASN A 251 -11.91 -8.14 -7.36
CA ASN A 251 -12.38 -8.49 -8.71
C ASN A 251 -12.86 -7.31 -9.55
N LYS A 252 -12.65 -6.07 -9.08
CA LYS A 252 -13.04 -4.87 -9.83
C LYS A 252 -11.87 -4.45 -10.71
N MET A 253 -12.17 -4.10 -11.96
CA MET A 253 -11.20 -3.44 -12.81
C MET A 253 -10.83 -2.09 -12.19
N GLN A 254 -9.53 -1.80 -12.11
CA GLN A 254 -9.00 -0.55 -11.60
C GLN A 254 -8.22 0.16 -12.70
N VAL A 255 -8.26 1.50 -12.69
CA VAL A 255 -7.44 2.31 -13.58
C VAL A 255 -6.02 2.33 -13.02
N ILE A 256 -5.04 2.04 -13.86
CA ILE A 256 -3.63 1.96 -13.47
C ILE A 256 -2.86 2.98 -14.30
N ARG A 257 -1.98 3.75 -13.64
CA ARG A 257 -0.91 4.49 -14.31
C ARG A 257 0.37 3.70 -14.12
N LEU A 258 1.00 3.34 -15.23
CA LEU A 258 2.19 2.51 -15.24
C LEU A 258 3.37 3.31 -15.79
N ARG A 259 4.49 3.30 -15.09
CA ARG A 259 5.80 3.72 -15.61
C ARG A 259 6.74 2.53 -15.60
N THR A 260 7.20 2.10 -16.77
CA THR A 260 8.17 1.00 -16.92
C THR A 260 9.59 1.51 -16.89
N ASP A 261 10.54 0.66 -16.50
CA ASP A 261 11.97 1.01 -16.53
C ASP A 261 12.48 1.28 -17.96
N ASP A 262 11.81 0.71 -18.97
CA ASP A 262 12.16 0.82 -20.40
C ASP A 262 11.75 2.16 -21.05
N GLY A 263 11.19 3.11 -20.28
CA GLY A 263 10.66 4.40 -20.77
C GLY A 263 9.14 4.47 -20.76
#